data_AF-A0A970EY17-F1
#
_entry.id   AF-A0A970EY17-F1
#
_cell.length_a   1.000
_cell.length_b   1.000
_cell.length_c   1.000
_cell.angle_alpha   90.00
_cell.angle_beta   90.00
_cell.angle_gamma   90.00
#
_symmetry.space_group_name_H-M   'P 1'
#
loop_
_entity.id
_entity.type
_entity.pdbx_description
1 polymer ?
#
loop_
_entity_poly.entity_id
_entity_poly.type
_entity_poly.pdbx_seq_one_letter_code
_entity_poly.pdbx_strand_id
1 'polypeptide(L)' 'LSEYLKTVGVELIDFKLEFGRTGEGNIILADEISPDTCRFWDSKTGEKLDKDRFRRDMGGEKEAYREILHRLLGI' A
#
# COMPACT_ATOMS: atom_id res chain seq x y z
N LEU A 1 3.48 9.63 -3.89
CA LEU A 1 3.50 8.19 -3.54
C LEU A 1 3.78 7.33 -4.77
N SER A 2 2.99 7.42 -5.85
CA SER A 2 3.18 6.60 -7.06
C SER A 2 4.59 6.67 -7.67
N GLU A 3 5.18 7.86 -7.81
CA GLU A 3 6.53 8.01 -8.35
C GLU A 3 7.58 7.29 -7.50
N TYR A 4 7.49 7.42 -6.17
CA TYR A 4 8.38 6.75 -5.24
C TYR A 4 8.20 5.22 -5.27
N LEU A 5 6.97 4.72 -5.23
CA LEU A 5 6.72 3.27 -5.28
C LEU A 5 7.22 2.64 -6.60
N LYS A 6 7.15 3.39 -7.70
CA LYS A 6 7.67 2.93 -8.99
C LYS A 6 9.18 2.70 -8.97
N THR A 7 9.95 3.43 -8.16
CA THR A 7 11.41 3.22 -8.06
C THR A 7 11.77 1.90 -7.38
N VAL A 8 10.84 1.34 -6.58
CA VAL A 8 10.99 0.04 -5.91
C VAL A 8 10.15 -1.06 -6.58
N GLY A 9 9.71 -0.84 -7.83
CA GLY A 9 9.01 -1.85 -8.63
C GLY A 9 7.57 -2.14 -8.17
N VAL A 10 6.91 -1.16 -7.55
CA VAL A 10 5.50 -1.27 -7.14
C VAL A 10 4.65 -0.24 -7.87
N GLU A 11 3.57 -0.68 -8.50
CA GLU A 11 2.51 0.19 -9.02
C GLU A 11 1.45 0.43 -7.96
N LEU A 12 1.16 1.71 -7.68
CA LEU A 12 0.03 2.11 -6.88
C LEU A 12 -1.20 2.26 -7.79
N ILE A 13 -2.11 1.29 -7.70
CA ILE A 13 -3.32 1.29 -8.52
C ILE A 13 -4.32 2.33 -8.00
N ASP A 14 -4.59 2.28 -6.69
CA ASP A 14 -5.31 3.31 -5.94
C ASP A 14 -5.15 3.08 -4.43
N PHE A 15 -5.71 4.01 -3.65
CA PHE A 15 -5.63 4.01 -2.20
C PHE A 15 -6.81 4.80 -1.60
N LYS A 16 -7.12 4.50 -0.35
CA LYS A 16 -8.10 5.22 0.47
C LYS A 16 -7.35 5.98 1.57
N LEU A 17 -7.75 7.21 1.81
CA LEU A 17 -7.24 8.06 2.90
C LEU A 17 -8.36 8.47 3.83
N GLU A 18 -8.00 8.78 5.07
CA GLU A 18 -8.85 9.54 5.98
C GLU A 18 -8.16 10.82 6.42
N PHE A 19 -8.97 11.83 6.71
CA PHE A 19 -8.48 13.12 7.17
C PHE A 19 -9.16 13.51 8.47
N GLY A 20 -8.38 14.04 9.41
CA GLY A 20 -8.85 14.62 10.65
C GLY A 20 -8.76 16.15 10.65
N ARG A 21 -9.22 16.77 11.73
CA ARG A 21 -9.01 18.20 12.02
C ARG A 21 -8.28 18.37 13.34
N THR A 22 -7.30 19.26 13.39
CA THR A 22 -6.66 19.67 14.65
C THR A 22 -7.60 20.55 15.48
N GLY A 23 -7.25 20.82 16.75
CA GLY A 23 -7.99 21.77 17.58
C GLY A 23 -8.06 23.19 17.02
N GLU A 24 -7.10 23.57 16.18
CA GLU A 24 -7.04 24.85 15.46
C GLU A 24 -7.84 24.84 14.14
N GLY A 25 -8.42 23.70 13.76
CA GLY A 25 -9.21 23.53 12.54
C GLY A 25 -8.41 23.13 11.29
N ASN A 26 -7.10 22.90 11.40
CA ASN A 26 -6.27 22.46 10.27
C ASN A 26 -6.65 21.04 9.83
N ILE A 27 -6.76 20.80 8.53
CA ILE A 27 -6.96 19.45 7.98
C ILE A 27 -5.62 18.70 8.02
N ILE A 28 -5.63 17.51 8.58
CA ILE A 28 -4.46 16.63 8.64
C ILE A 28 -4.78 15.29 8.01
N LEU A 29 -3.80 14.71 7.31
CA LEU A 29 -3.85 13.32 6.91
C LEU A 29 -3.78 12.43 8.17
N ALA A 30 -4.63 11.42 8.25
CA ALA A 30 -4.75 10.52 9.38
C ALA A 30 -4.75 9.05 8.91
N ASP A 31 -5.21 8.15 9.78
CA ASP A 31 -5.32 6.71 9.53
C ASP A 31 -3.98 6.10 9.07
N GLU A 32 -4.00 5.17 8.12
CA GLU A 32 -2.83 4.44 7.66
C GLU A 32 -2.67 4.43 6.12
N ILE A 33 -1.43 4.29 5.67
CA ILE A 33 -1.07 3.96 4.29
C ILE A 33 -0.34 2.62 4.35
N SER A 34 -1.04 1.55 4.00
CA SER A 34 -0.54 0.18 4.09
C SER A 34 -1.13 -0.69 2.97
N PRO A 35 -0.66 -1.95 2.77
CA PRO A 35 -1.27 -2.84 1.79
C PRO A 35 -2.75 -3.20 2.09
N ASP A 36 -3.28 -2.80 3.26
CA ASP A 36 -4.70 -2.88 3.58
C ASP A 36 -5.52 -1.78 2.87
N THR A 37 -5.00 -0.56 2.85
CA THR A 37 -5.67 0.66 2.35
C THR A 37 -5.24 1.06 0.95
N CYS A 38 -4.22 0.39 0.39
CA CYS A 38 -3.67 0.63 -0.94
C CYS A 38 -3.69 -0.65 -1.78
N ARG A 39 -3.97 -0.53 -3.09
CA ARG A 39 -3.73 -1.61 -4.04
C ARG A 39 -2.34 -1.47 -4.66
N PHE A 40 -1.46 -2.39 -4.28
CA PHE A 40 -0.06 -2.45 -4.69
C PHE A 40 0.17 -3.65 -5.60
N TRP A 41 0.54 -3.38 -6.85
CA TRP A 41 0.85 -4.44 -7.80
C TRP A 41 2.33 -4.43 -8.15
N ASP A 42 2.93 -5.60 -8.34
CA ASP A 42 4.29 -5.69 -8.87
C ASP A 42 4.33 -5.10 -10.29
N SER A 43 5.24 -4.15 -10.54
CA SER A 43 5.31 -3.44 -11.82
C SER A 43 5.75 -4.30 -13.01
N LYS A 44 6.30 -5.49 -12.78
CA LYS A 44 6.75 -6.40 -13.86
C LYS A 44 5.75 -7.51 -14.11
N THR A 45 5.18 -8.09 -13.06
CA THR A 45 4.34 -9.29 -13.15
C THR A 45 2.85 -8.99 -13.03
N GLY A 46 2.48 -7.82 -12.49
CA GLY A 46 1.10 -7.51 -12.12
C GLY A 46 0.59 -8.32 -10.92
N GLU A 47 1.49 -9.00 -10.18
CA GLU A 47 1.15 -9.72 -8.97
C GLU A 47 0.58 -8.77 -7.91
N LYS A 48 -0.50 -9.18 -7.25
CA LYS A 48 -1.14 -8.38 -6.19
C LYS A 48 -0.36 -8.57 -4.90
N LEU A 49 0.13 -7.47 -4.35
CA LEU A 49 0.93 -7.41 -3.13
C LEU A 49 0.16 -6.71 -1.99
N ASP A 50 -1.17 -6.82 -2.03
CA ASP A 50 -2.10 -6.10 -1.15
C ASP A 50 -3.26 -7.00 -0.68
N LYS A 51 -4.17 -6.42 0.11
CA LYS A 51 -5.32 -7.10 0.71
C LYS A 51 -6.25 -7.79 -0.31
N ASP A 52 -6.17 -7.47 -1.60
CA ASP A 52 -6.89 -8.25 -2.62
C ASP A 52 -6.50 -9.73 -2.61
N ARG A 53 -5.30 -10.09 -2.14
CA ARG A 53 -4.94 -11.50 -1.96
C ARG A 53 -5.85 -12.21 -0.97
N PHE A 54 -6.20 -11.55 0.13
CA PHE A 54 -7.19 -12.04 1.08
C PHE A 54 -8.61 -11.98 0.49
N ARG A 55 -9.01 -10.85 -0.10
CA ARG A 55 -10.37 -10.67 -0.64
C ARG A 55 -10.74 -11.66 -1.74
N ARG A 56 -9.74 -12.22 -2.44
CA ARG A 56 -9.91 -13.11 -3.58
C ARG A 56 -9.35 -14.52 -3.33
N ASP A 57 -9.10 -14.89 -2.07
CA ASP A 57 -8.60 -16.21 -1.65
C ASP A 57 -7.32 -16.66 -2.41
N MET A 58 -6.42 -15.72 -2.72
CA MET A 58 -5.18 -15.99 -3.48
C MET A 58 -4.06 -16.57 -2.62
N GLY A 59 -4.26 -16.64 -1.29
CA GLY A 59 -3.23 -16.99 -0.33
C GLY A 59 -2.05 -16.01 -0.31
N GLY A 60 -1.05 -16.24 0.54
CA GLY A 60 0.21 -15.48 0.51
C GLY A 60 0.10 -14.00 0.93
N GLU A 61 -0.95 -13.60 1.66
CA GLU A 61 -1.16 -12.21 2.10
C GLU A 61 0.03 -11.71 2.94
N LYS A 62 0.43 -12.50 3.95
CA LYS A 62 1.54 -12.14 4.83
C LYS A 62 2.86 -12.00 4.07
N GLU A 63 3.09 -12.87 3.10
CA GLU A 63 4.27 -12.86 2.24
C GLU A 63 4.27 -11.63 1.34
N ALA A 64 3.13 -11.27 0.75
CA ALA A 64 2.97 -10.04 -0.01
C ALA A 64 3.26 -8.77 0.82
N TYR A 65 2.82 -8.74 2.08
CA TYR A 65 3.05 -7.58 2.96
C TYR A 65 4.52 -7.49 3.35
N ARG A 66 5.18 -8.63 3.58
CA ARG A 66 6.62 -8.71 3.79
C ARG A 66 7.40 -8.28 2.56
N GLU A 67 6.95 -8.61 1.36
CA GLU A 67 7.56 -8.19 0.12
C GLU A 67 7.49 -6.66 -0.05
N ILE A 68 6.34 -6.04 0.26
CA ILE A 68 6.23 -4.58 0.28
C ILE A 68 7.19 -3.97 1.31
N LEU A 69 7.24 -4.52 2.53
CA LEU A 69 8.17 -4.05 3.56
C LEU A 69 9.64 -4.15 3.09
N HIS A 70 10.01 -5.27 2.47
CA HIS A 70 11.34 -5.53 1.94
C HIS A 70 11.72 -4.51 0.86
N ARG A 71 10.83 -4.23 -0.10
CA ARG A 71 11.06 -3.25 -1.16
C ARG A 71 11.22 -1.83 -0.64
N LEU A 72 10.47 -1.47 0.41
CA LEU A 72 10.49 -0.13 0.96
C LEU A 72 11.69 0.14 1.87
N LEU A 73 12.06 -0.83 2.70
CA LEU A 73 13.03 -0.65 3.80
C LEU A 73 14.29 -1.50 3.67
N GLY A 74 14.34 -2.45 2.73
CA GLY A 74 15.48 -3.35 2.53
C GLY A 74 15.70 -4.38 3.65
N ILE A 75 14.68 -4.62 4.49
CA ILE A 75 14.71 -5.56 5.63
C ILE A 75 13.94 -6.84 5.35
#